data_AF-A0A0K6GJE7-F1
#
_entry.id   AF-A0A0K6GJE7-F1
#
_cell.length_a   1.000
_cell.length_b   1.000
_cell.length_c   1.000
_cell.angle_alpha   90.00
_cell.angle_beta   90.00
_cell.angle_gamma   90.00
#
_symmetry.space_group_name_H-M   'P 1'
#
loop_
_entity.id
_entity.type
_entity.pdbx_description
1 polymer ?
#
loop_
_entity_poly.entity_id
_entity_poly.type
_entity_poly.pdbx_seq_one_letter_code
_entity_poly.pdbx_strand_id
1 'polypeptide(L)'
;MTKLKEMRGKPITGLIVIAMAVFIDMLLYSIVVPIVPFYTSKFDASQTVIGILIGCYAFSFLIATPILGGISDKFGRRGVMLWGMVVLLASTLIFAFANSMMFLIVARLLQGVAAAATWTAGLALITDMYPPAKRGKALGTVLTFMSAGTLLGAPVGGMLFEWGGYQLPFLFVSCFILLDGFARIFLLEDPPKTMDADSIGMKIFRDRIVLKIFGVVLLGASAISILEPILPIYLEEHLGANSVHIGILFGITTLAYGMVSPLAGWLSDRCGTFSLMMSGLLILAASLPLVVLPNSFILEGSVLFLVGAAAGFVLTPTLPELANSVDRLGGGGVCYCVCCF
;
A
#
# COMPACT_ATOMS: atom_id res chain seq x y z
N MET A 1 0.78 -1.91 35.42
CA MET A 1 0.23 -3.15 34.82
C MET A 1 -1.29 -3.09 34.59
N THR A 2 -2.07 -2.52 35.52
CA THR A 2 -3.55 -2.44 35.43
C THR A 2 -4.06 -1.58 34.26
N LYS A 3 -3.50 -0.38 34.03
CA LYS A 3 -3.85 0.49 32.88
C LYS A 3 -3.53 -0.12 31.52
N LEU A 4 -2.44 -0.90 31.41
CA LEU A 4 -2.05 -1.58 30.17
C LEU A 4 -3.08 -2.66 29.81
N LYS A 5 -3.53 -3.47 30.77
CA LYS A 5 -4.62 -4.44 30.56
C LYS A 5 -5.93 -3.77 30.12
N GLU A 6 -6.25 -2.62 30.72
CA GLU A 6 -7.45 -1.85 30.41
C GLU A 6 -7.41 -1.20 29.01
N MET A 7 -6.22 -0.87 28.51
CA MET A 7 -6.02 -0.37 27.14
C MET A 7 -6.03 -1.48 26.09
N ARG A 8 -5.52 -2.68 26.41
CA ARG A 8 -5.44 -3.83 25.49
C ARG A 8 -6.82 -4.36 25.08
N GLY A 9 -7.80 -4.30 25.97
CA GLY A 9 -9.17 -4.75 25.69
C GLY A 9 -10.01 -3.79 24.85
N LYS A 10 -9.52 -2.58 24.52
CA LYS A 10 -10.32 -1.60 23.77
C LYS A 10 -10.13 -1.77 22.27
N PRO A 11 -11.23 -1.86 21.48
CA PRO A 11 -11.14 -2.08 20.04
C PRO A 11 -10.41 -0.95 19.30
N ILE A 12 -10.48 0.27 19.86
CA ILE A 12 -9.81 1.44 19.30
C ILE A 12 -8.28 1.36 19.37
N THR A 13 -7.73 0.64 20.37
CA THR A 13 -6.28 0.49 20.52
C THR A 13 -5.73 -0.37 19.39
N GLY A 14 -6.36 -1.53 19.11
CA GLY A 14 -5.98 -2.37 17.97
C GLY A 14 -6.15 -1.64 16.65
N LEU A 15 -7.23 -0.87 16.48
CA LEU A 15 -7.43 -0.03 15.29
C LEU A 15 -6.26 0.93 15.05
N ILE A 16 -5.83 1.67 16.08
CA ILE A 16 -4.73 2.62 15.95
C ILE A 16 -3.42 1.90 15.60
N VAL A 17 -3.13 0.77 16.25
CA VAL A 17 -1.90 0.00 15.98
C VAL A 17 -1.90 -0.54 14.55
N ILE A 18 -3.01 -1.08 14.07
CA ILE A 18 -3.14 -1.60 12.69
C ILE A 18 -3.09 -0.45 11.66
N ALA A 19 -3.71 0.69 11.97
CA ALA A 19 -3.64 1.87 11.11
C ALA A 19 -2.20 2.42 11.00
N MET A 20 -1.46 2.48 12.12
CA MET A 20 -0.05 2.88 12.13
C MET A 20 0.84 1.89 11.38
N ALA A 21 0.59 0.59 11.55
CA ALA A 21 1.27 -0.46 10.80
C ALA A 21 1.15 -0.27 9.29
N VAL A 22 -0.08 -0.08 8.79
CA VAL A 22 -0.36 0.16 7.38
C VAL A 22 0.22 1.50 6.90
N PHE A 23 0.16 2.55 7.73
CA PHE A 23 0.82 3.82 7.44
C PHE A 23 2.33 3.65 7.22
N ILE A 24 3.00 2.90 8.09
CA ILE A 24 4.46 2.69 8.00
C ILE A 24 4.82 1.88 6.75
N ASP A 25 4.05 0.85 6.41
CA ASP A 25 4.27 0.06 5.19
C ASP A 25 4.18 0.95 3.94
N MET A 26 3.16 1.82 3.87
CA MET A 26 2.97 2.74 2.75
C MET A 26 4.01 3.87 2.73
N LEU A 27 4.42 4.37 3.89
CA LEU A 27 5.50 5.32 4.03
C LEU A 27 6.81 4.73 3.48
N LEU A 28 7.15 3.48 3.85
CA LEU A 28 8.33 2.77 3.37
C LEU A 28 8.29 2.51 1.86
N TYR A 29 7.13 2.12 1.34
CA TYR A 29 6.92 1.91 -0.09
C TYR A 29 7.22 3.20 -0.87
N SER A 30 6.56 4.29 -0.48
CA SER A 30 6.62 5.59 -1.17
C SER A 30 7.96 6.31 -1.02
N ILE A 31 8.69 6.10 0.09
CA ILE A 31 10.05 6.66 0.32
C ILE A 31 11.07 6.24 -0.74
N VAL A 32 10.90 5.09 -1.38
CA VAL A 32 11.88 4.58 -2.36
C VAL A 32 11.80 5.26 -3.72
N VAL A 33 10.62 5.75 -4.11
CA VAL A 33 10.38 6.38 -5.42
C VAL A 33 11.33 7.55 -5.72
N PRO A 34 11.49 8.57 -4.86
CA PRO A 34 12.41 9.68 -5.13
C PRO A 34 13.88 9.30 -5.12
N ILE A 35 14.24 8.13 -4.57
CA ILE A 35 15.62 7.64 -4.45
C ILE A 35 15.97 6.77 -5.68
N VAL A 36 15.01 6.48 -6.57
CA VAL A 36 15.23 5.64 -7.76
C VAL A 36 16.46 6.05 -8.60
N PRO A 37 16.67 7.33 -8.92
CA PRO A 37 17.82 7.74 -9.74
C PRO A 37 19.18 7.56 -9.04
N PHE A 38 19.19 7.42 -7.71
CA PHE A 38 20.41 7.03 -7.00
C PHE A 38 20.84 5.58 -7.28
N TYR A 39 19.89 4.68 -7.60
CA TYR A 39 20.23 3.28 -7.89
C TYR A 39 20.91 3.11 -9.25
N THR A 40 20.50 3.90 -10.27
CA THR A 40 21.17 3.91 -11.58
C THR A 40 22.61 4.40 -11.42
N SER A 41 22.82 5.53 -10.76
CA SER A 41 24.14 6.16 -10.63
C SER A 41 25.11 5.37 -9.75
N LYS A 42 24.66 4.79 -8.63
CA LYS A 42 25.54 4.07 -7.70
C LYS A 42 25.82 2.63 -8.10
N PHE A 43 24.81 1.91 -8.60
CA PHE A 43 24.91 0.47 -8.87
C PHE A 43 24.99 0.13 -10.36
N ASP A 44 25.08 1.15 -11.24
CA ASP A 44 25.03 1.01 -12.70
C ASP A 44 23.83 0.15 -13.14
N ALA A 45 22.71 0.32 -12.42
CA ALA A 45 21.54 -0.51 -12.59
C ALA A 45 20.78 -0.10 -13.85
N SER A 46 20.55 -1.04 -14.76
CA SER A 46 19.69 -0.79 -15.91
C SER A 46 18.24 -0.54 -15.49
N GLN A 47 17.49 0.19 -16.31
CA GLN A 47 16.06 0.46 -16.07
C GLN A 47 15.24 -0.83 -15.88
N THR A 48 15.61 -1.92 -16.56
CA THR A 48 15.00 -3.24 -16.36
C THR A 48 15.18 -3.74 -14.93
N VAL A 49 16.38 -3.58 -14.36
CA VAL A 49 16.67 -4.06 -13.01
C VAL A 49 15.96 -3.20 -11.95
N ILE A 50 15.79 -1.90 -12.20
CA ILE A 50 14.96 -1.02 -11.36
C ILE A 50 13.49 -1.42 -11.43
N GLY A 51 12.97 -1.71 -12.63
CA GLY A 51 11.62 -2.26 -12.79
C GLY A 51 11.43 -3.57 -12.02
N ILE A 52 12.43 -4.46 -12.03
CA ILE A 52 12.44 -5.69 -11.22
C ILE A 52 12.44 -5.36 -9.72
N LEU A 53 13.24 -4.39 -9.27
CA LEU A 53 13.31 -3.99 -7.85
C LEU A 53 11.94 -3.54 -7.31
N ILE A 54 11.25 -2.67 -8.06
CA ILE A 54 9.92 -2.19 -7.70
C ILE A 54 8.89 -3.32 -7.81
N GLY A 55 8.90 -4.06 -8.93
CA GLY A 55 7.94 -5.13 -9.20
C GLY A 55 8.03 -6.33 -8.25
N CYS A 56 9.23 -6.65 -7.74
CA CYS A 56 9.41 -7.76 -6.80
C CYS A 56 8.63 -7.58 -5.49
N TYR A 57 8.45 -6.33 -5.03
CA TYR A 57 7.61 -6.06 -3.86
C TYR A 57 6.16 -6.48 -4.14
N ALA A 58 5.57 -6.02 -5.23
CA ALA A 58 4.20 -6.38 -5.61
C ALA A 58 4.05 -7.89 -5.84
N PHE A 59 5.02 -8.52 -6.52
CA PHE A 59 5.02 -9.96 -6.78
C PHE A 59 5.05 -10.80 -5.50
N SER A 60 5.95 -10.48 -4.58
CA SER A 60 6.05 -11.21 -3.30
C SER A 60 4.85 -10.97 -2.41
N PHE A 61 4.32 -9.74 -2.37
CA PHE A 61 3.08 -9.41 -1.67
C PHE A 61 1.90 -10.23 -2.20
N LEU A 62 1.73 -10.29 -3.52
CA LEU A 62 0.67 -11.05 -4.21
C LEU A 62 0.68 -12.53 -3.81
N ILE A 63 1.85 -13.17 -3.86
CA ILE A 63 2.01 -14.60 -3.58
C ILE A 63 1.88 -14.90 -2.09
N ALA A 64 2.44 -14.04 -1.23
CA ALA A 64 2.46 -14.26 0.20
C ALA A 64 1.09 -14.03 0.86
N THR A 65 0.24 -13.15 0.30
CA THR A 65 -1.09 -12.80 0.82
C THR A 65 -1.98 -14.02 1.14
N PRO A 66 -2.30 -14.93 0.19
CA PRO A 66 -3.15 -16.08 0.50
C PRO A 66 -2.51 -17.05 1.51
N ILE A 67 -1.17 -17.21 1.46
CA ILE A 67 -0.42 -18.11 2.34
C ILE A 67 -0.48 -17.59 3.78
N LEU A 68 -0.12 -16.32 3.98
CA LEU A 68 -0.05 -15.67 5.29
C LEU A 68 -1.45 -15.42 5.87
N GLY A 69 -2.45 -15.17 5.03
CA GLY A 69 -3.85 -15.15 5.46
C GLY A 69 -4.27 -16.48 6.09
N GLY A 70 -4.02 -17.61 5.41
CA GLY A 70 -4.33 -18.93 5.95
C GLY A 70 -3.52 -19.31 7.20
N ILE A 71 -2.25 -18.86 7.30
CA ILE A 71 -1.42 -19.03 8.50
C ILE A 71 -1.98 -18.20 9.66
N SER A 72 -2.35 -16.95 9.41
CA SER A 72 -2.94 -16.04 10.40
C SER A 72 -4.21 -16.62 11.02
N ASP A 73 -5.08 -17.20 10.21
CA ASP A 73 -6.34 -17.80 10.71
C ASP A 73 -6.09 -19.02 11.60
N LYS A 74 -5.06 -19.83 11.30
CA LYS A 74 -4.73 -21.03 12.08
C LYS A 74 -3.96 -20.70 13.37
N PHE A 75 -2.87 -19.94 13.25
CA PHE A 75 -1.89 -19.72 14.31
C PHE A 75 -2.14 -18.46 15.13
N GLY A 76 -3.09 -17.61 14.73
CA GLY A 76 -3.44 -16.36 15.41
C GLY A 76 -2.90 -15.13 14.66
N ARG A 77 -3.68 -14.05 14.68
CA ARG A 77 -3.42 -12.84 13.89
C ARG A 77 -2.22 -12.07 14.43
N ARG A 78 -2.14 -11.91 15.75
CA ARG A 78 -1.04 -11.20 16.43
C ARG A 78 0.31 -11.82 16.13
N GLY A 79 0.41 -13.15 16.17
CA GLY A 79 1.67 -13.86 15.90
C GLY A 79 2.22 -13.56 14.51
N VAL A 80 1.36 -13.61 13.49
CA VAL A 80 1.73 -13.30 12.11
C VAL A 80 2.10 -11.83 11.94
N MET A 81 1.36 -10.89 12.56
CA MET A 81 1.70 -9.47 12.52
C MET A 81 3.04 -9.14 13.18
N LEU A 82 3.39 -9.82 14.28
CA LEU A 82 4.69 -9.64 14.97
C LEU A 82 5.83 -10.21 14.13
N TRP A 83 5.64 -11.39 13.53
CA TRP A 83 6.62 -11.97 12.62
C TRP A 83 6.86 -11.05 11.40
N GLY A 84 5.78 -10.56 10.77
CA GLY A 84 5.85 -9.63 9.66
C GLY A 84 6.63 -8.36 10.01
N MET A 85 6.39 -7.79 11.20
CA MET A 85 7.12 -6.61 11.68
C MET A 85 8.63 -6.89 11.87
N VAL A 86 9.03 -8.05 12.38
CA VAL A 86 10.46 -8.43 12.49
C VAL A 86 11.09 -8.55 11.10
N VAL A 87 10.40 -9.19 10.16
CA VAL A 87 10.89 -9.33 8.77
C VAL A 87 10.96 -7.97 8.08
N LEU A 88 9.99 -7.07 8.31
CA LEU A 88 9.98 -5.71 7.78
C LEU A 88 11.19 -4.92 8.29
N LEU A 89 11.46 -4.97 9.60
CA LEU A 89 12.59 -4.27 10.19
C LEU A 89 13.92 -4.81 9.64
N ALA A 90 14.11 -6.13 9.66
CA ALA A 90 15.33 -6.76 9.17
C ALA A 90 15.57 -6.43 7.68
N SER A 91 14.54 -6.55 6.85
CA SER A 91 14.63 -6.24 5.42
C SER A 91 14.88 -4.76 5.16
N THR A 92 14.28 -3.84 5.92
CA THR A 92 14.54 -2.40 5.80
C THR A 92 15.98 -2.04 6.21
N LEU A 93 16.54 -2.69 7.22
CA LEU A 93 17.96 -2.53 7.57
C LEU A 93 18.89 -3.11 6.49
N ILE A 94 18.57 -4.29 5.95
CA ILE A 94 19.32 -4.84 4.79
C ILE A 94 19.27 -3.85 3.63
N PHE A 95 18.11 -3.25 3.36
CA PHE A 95 17.95 -2.24 2.32
C PHE A 95 18.84 -1.01 2.58
N ALA A 96 18.83 -0.47 3.80
CA ALA A 96 19.64 0.69 4.20
C ALA A 96 21.15 0.48 4.04
N PHE A 97 21.65 -0.74 4.26
CA PHE A 97 23.07 -1.08 4.21
C PHE A 97 23.47 -1.93 2.99
N ALA A 98 22.60 -2.01 1.98
CA ALA A 98 22.87 -2.81 0.80
C ALA A 98 24.04 -2.26 -0.02
N ASN A 99 24.95 -3.16 -0.40
CA ASN A 99 26.11 -2.86 -1.25
C ASN A 99 26.00 -3.45 -2.66
N SER A 100 24.87 -4.09 -2.99
CA SER A 100 24.60 -4.64 -4.32
C SER A 100 23.10 -4.65 -4.59
N MET A 101 22.74 -4.53 -5.87
CA MET A 101 21.36 -4.59 -6.34
C MET A 101 20.67 -5.89 -5.94
N MET A 102 21.40 -7.00 -5.83
CA MET A 102 20.82 -8.27 -5.38
C MET A 102 20.34 -8.21 -3.93
N PHE A 103 21.08 -7.53 -3.04
CA PHE A 103 20.63 -7.32 -1.66
C PHE A 103 19.39 -6.43 -1.59
N LEU A 104 19.29 -5.42 -2.46
CA LEU A 104 18.10 -4.57 -2.56
C LEU A 104 16.87 -5.36 -3.01
N ILE A 105 17.02 -6.21 -4.03
CA ILE A 105 15.95 -7.08 -4.53
C ILE A 105 15.48 -8.05 -3.45
N VAL A 106 16.42 -8.73 -2.77
CA VAL A 106 16.10 -9.64 -1.67
C VAL A 106 15.37 -8.91 -0.53
N ALA A 107 15.86 -7.74 -0.14
CA ALA A 107 15.20 -6.92 0.88
C ALA A 107 13.79 -6.50 0.42
N ARG A 108 13.58 -6.13 -0.84
CA ARG A 108 12.26 -5.78 -1.37
C ARG A 108 11.28 -6.95 -1.42
N LEU A 109 11.75 -8.15 -1.76
CA LEU A 109 10.95 -9.37 -1.67
C LEU A 109 10.52 -9.63 -0.22
N LEU A 110 11.45 -9.51 0.74
CA LEU A 110 11.14 -9.69 2.15
C LEU A 110 10.16 -8.63 2.67
N GLN A 111 10.28 -7.38 2.21
CA GLN A 111 9.32 -6.31 2.55
C GLN A 111 7.91 -6.62 2.01
N GLY A 112 7.78 -7.17 0.80
CA GLY A 112 6.47 -7.57 0.27
C GLY A 112 5.83 -8.72 1.06
N VAL A 113 6.64 -9.71 1.47
CA VAL A 113 6.18 -10.79 2.37
C VAL A 113 5.75 -10.23 3.74
N ALA A 114 6.52 -9.30 4.30
CA ALA A 114 6.21 -8.66 5.57
C ALA A 114 4.92 -7.81 5.51
N ALA A 115 4.74 -7.06 4.42
CA ALA A 115 3.53 -6.29 4.17
C ALA A 115 2.31 -7.23 4.05
N ALA A 116 2.43 -8.35 3.33
CA ALA A 116 1.35 -9.33 3.23
C ALA A 116 0.93 -9.89 4.61
N ALA A 117 1.87 -10.15 5.51
CA ALA A 117 1.58 -10.57 6.88
C ALA A 117 0.81 -9.48 7.65
N THR A 118 1.25 -8.23 7.57
CA THR A 118 0.63 -7.10 8.28
C THR A 118 -0.78 -6.80 7.76
N TRP A 119 -0.96 -6.75 6.45
CA TRP A 119 -2.22 -6.38 5.81
C TRP A 119 -3.30 -7.46 6.00
N THR A 120 -2.96 -8.72 5.74
CA THR A 120 -3.93 -9.82 5.86
C THR A 120 -4.38 -10.03 7.30
N ALA A 121 -3.42 -10.16 8.24
CA ALA A 121 -3.74 -10.37 9.64
C ALA A 121 -4.35 -9.11 10.27
N GLY A 122 -3.87 -7.92 9.91
CA GLY A 122 -4.34 -6.64 10.46
C GLY A 122 -5.78 -6.31 10.06
N LEU A 123 -6.11 -6.36 8.77
CA LEU A 123 -7.49 -6.05 8.34
C LEU A 123 -8.49 -7.05 8.90
N ALA A 124 -8.12 -8.33 8.97
CA ALA A 124 -9.01 -9.33 9.51
C ALA A 124 -9.07 -9.30 11.06
N LEU A 125 -8.06 -8.75 11.74
CA LEU A 125 -8.15 -8.42 13.16
C LEU A 125 -9.15 -7.28 13.41
N ILE A 126 -9.21 -6.26 12.53
CA ILE A 126 -10.25 -5.22 12.59
C ILE A 126 -11.66 -5.81 12.45
N THR A 127 -11.84 -6.76 11.54
CA THR A 127 -13.18 -7.33 11.26
C THR A 127 -13.65 -8.25 12.38
N ASP A 128 -12.73 -8.88 13.11
CA ASP A 128 -13.03 -9.65 14.32
C ASP A 128 -13.35 -8.73 15.53
N MET A 129 -12.68 -7.59 15.63
CA MET A 129 -12.83 -6.67 16.78
C MET A 129 -14.07 -5.78 16.68
N TYR A 130 -14.60 -5.54 15.48
CA TYR A 130 -15.73 -4.64 15.24
C TYR A 130 -16.96 -5.37 14.70
N PRO A 131 -18.17 -5.05 15.23
CA PRO A 131 -19.42 -5.59 14.70
C PRO A 131 -19.67 -5.09 13.27
N PRO A 132 -20.42 -5.84 12.42
CA PRO A 132 -20.64 -5.51 11.01
C PRO A 132 -21.00 -4.04 10.73
N ALA A 133 -21.90 -3.46 11.53
CA ALA A 133 -22.34 -2.06 11.39
C ALA A 133 -21.22 -1.00 11.60
N LYS A 134 -20.12 -1.35 12.28
CA LYS A 134 -19.00 -0.44 12.56
C LYS A 134 -17.72 -0.78 11.77
N ARG A 135 -17.68 -1.92 11.06
CA ARG A 135 -16.50 -2.37 10.29
C ARG A 135 -16.07 -1.36 9.23
N GLY A 136 -17.03 -0.83 8.47
CA GLY A 136 -16.74 0.15 7.40
C GLY A 136 -16.01 1.39 7.92
N LYS A 137 -16.41 1.93 9.06
CA LYS A 137 -15.74 3.09 9.68
C LYS A 137 -14.32 2.75 10.15
N ALA A 138 -14.13 1.57 10.73
CA ALA A 138 -12.82 1.11 11.20
C ALA A 138 -11.85 0.88 10.02
N LEU A 139 -12.29 0.14 8.99
CA LEU A 139 -11.51 -0.08 7.77
C LEU A 139 -11.22 1.24 7.04
N GLY A 140 -12.20 2.15 6.92
CA GLY A 140 -11.99 3.47 6.34
C GLY A 140 -10.94 4.29 7.09
N THR A 141 -10.83 4.13 8.42
CA THR A 141 -9.77 4.76 9.21
C THR A 141 -8.40 4.19 8.83
N VAL A 142 -8.25 2.86 8.70
CA VAL A 142 -6.99 2.23 8.25
C VAL A 142 -6.59 2.71 6.86
N LEU A 143 -7.55 2.79 5.93
CA LEU A 143 -7.30 3.29 4.57
C LEU A 143 -6.92 4.77 4.53
N THR A 144 -7.43 5.59 5.46
CA THR A 144 -7.01 6.99 5.59
C THR A 144 -5.53 7.08 5.98
N PHE A 145 -5.09 6.22 6.90
CA PHE A 145 -3.69 6.11 7.30
C PHE A 145 -2.81 5.57 6.17
N MET A 146 -3.29 4.62 5.37
CA MET A 146 -2.63 4.17 4.14
C MET A 146 -2.36 5.36 3.21
N SER A 147 -3.39 6.15 2.86
CA SER A 147 -3.24 7.32 1.98
C SER A 147 -2.29 8.37 2.57
N ALA A 148 -2.35 8.61 3.88
CA ALA A 148 -1.42 9.53 4.56
C ALA A 148 0.04 9.05 4.47
N GLY A 149 0.28 7.74 4.63
CA GLY A 149 1.60 7.14 4.50
C GLY A 149 2.17 7.31 3.09
N THR A 150 1.36 7.01 2.07
CA THR A 150 1.75 7.19 0.67
C THR A 150 2.03 8.65 0.33
N LEU A 151 1.17 9.58 0.81
CA LEU A 151 1.27 11.01 0.55
C LEU A 151 2.54 11.63 1.16
N LEU A 152 2.86 11.24 2.41
CA LEU A 152 4.01 11.76 3.12
C LEU A 152 5.31 11.07 2.69
N GLY A 153 5.25 9.81 2.26
CA GLY A 153 6.44 9.01 1.99
C GLY A 153 7.38 9.60 0.95
N ALA A 154 6.90 9.91 -0.25
CA ALA A 154 7.75 10.42 -1.32
C ALA A 154 8.37 11.81 -1.00
N PRO A 155 7.62 12.83 -0.52
CA PRO A 155 8.22 14.09 -0.10
C PRO A 155 9.23 13.94 1.04
N VAL A 156 8.88 13.18 2.09
CA VAL A 156 9.78 12.96 3.24
C VAL A 156 11.02 12.17 2.84
N GLY A 157 10.87 11.16 1.97
CA GLY A 157 11.98 10.36 1.45
C GLY A 157 12.97 11.18 0.65
N GLY A 158 12.48 12.03 -0.26
CA GLY A 158 13.31 12.94 -1.03
C GLY A 158 14.07 13.92 -0.13
N MET A 159 13.39 14.54 0.85
CA MET A 159 14.04 15.47 1.79
C MET A 159 15.11 14.79 2.67
N LEU A 160 14.79 13.64 3.25
CA LEU A 160 15.73 12.89 4.09
C LEU A 160 16.94 12.42 3.29
N PHE A 161 16.74 12.03 2.03
CA PHE A 161 17.82 11.63 1.14
C PHE A 161 18.78 12.80 0.86
N GLU A 162 18.26 13.99 0.56
CA GLU A 162 19.11 15.18 0.34
C GLU A 162 19.85 15.63 1.61
N TRP A 163 19.26 15.44 2.80
CA TRP A 163 19.87 15.89 4.06
C TRP A 163 20.93 14.95 4.63
N GLY A 164 20.70 13.64 4.54
CA GLY A 164 21.56 12.63 5.20
C GLY A 164 21.99 11.49 4.30
N GLY A 165 21.76 11.60 3.00
CA GLY A 165 22.10 10.60 2.00
C GLY A 165 21.21 9.36 2.05
N TYR A 166 21.66 8.33 1.33
CA TYR A 166 20.91 7.10 1.07
C TYR A 166 20.35 6.38 2.31
N GLN A 167 21.10 6.37 3.42
CA GLN A 167 20.73 5.55 4.58
C GLN A 167 19.66 6.20 5.45
N LEU A 168 19.60 7.53 5.48
CA LEU A 168 18.77 8.28 6.42
C LEU A 168 17.26 7.98 6.27
N PRO A 169 16.66 7.94 5.06
CA PRO A 169 15.25 7.60 4.90
C PRO A 169 14.87 6.24 5.49
N PHE A 170 15.73 5.22 5.29
CA PHE A 170 15.45 3.85 5.75
C PHE A 170 15.68 3.68 7.25
N LEU A 171 16.69 4.33 7.82
CA LEU A 171 16.91 4.35 9.26
C LEU A 171 15.79 5.10 9.99
N PHE A 172 15.31 6.20 9.40
CA PHE A 172 14.14 6.94 9.90
C PHE A 172 12.92 6.02 9.98
N VAL A 173 12.56 5.33 8.89
CA VAL A 173 11.44 4.38 8.89
C VAL A 173 11.67 3.21 9.85
N SER A 174 12.90 2.71 9.96
CA SER A 174 13.25 1.64 10.91
C SER A 174 12.95 2.02 12.37
N CYS A 175 13.12 3.29 12.73
CA CYS A 175 12.72 3.79 14.05
C CYS A 175 11.19 3.73 14.24
N PHE A 176 10.41 4.09 13.23
CA PHE A 176 8.95 3.96 13.27
C PHE A 176 8.51 2.49 13.35
N ILE A 177 9.14 1.59 12.60
CA ILE A 177 8.87 0.15 12.68
C ILE A 177 9.15 -0.39 14.09
N LEU A 178 10.23 0.06 14.74
CA LEU A 178 10.52 -0.32 16.13
C LEU A 178 9.44 0.17 17.10
N LEU A 179 9.04 1.44 16.99
CA LEU A 179 7.98 2.01 17.83
C LEU A 179 6.65 1.29 17.65
N ASP A 180 6.26 1.03 16.40
CA ASP A 180 5.07 0.24 16.07
C ASP A 180 5.19 -1.19 16.57
N GLY A 181 6.37 -1.80 16.46
CA GLY A 181 6.65 -3.12 17.01
C GLY A 181 6.46 -3.21 18.51
N PHE A 182 6.98 -2.23 19.26
CA PHE A 182 6.72 -2.12 20.69
C PHE A 182 5.21 -1.98 20.97
N ALA A 183 4.50 -1.15 20.19
CA ALA A 183 3.05 -1.01 20.31
C ALA A 183 2.33 -2.34 20.04
N ARG A 184 2.67 -3.10 19.00
CA ARG A 184 2.09 -4.43 18.69
C ARG A 184 2.36 -5.45 19.80
N ILE A 185 3.57 -5.46 20.37
CA ILE A 185 3.93 -6.41 21.44
C ILE A 185 3.08 -6.14 22.69
N PHE A 186 2.93 -4.87 23.09
CA PHE A 186 2.28 -4.51 24.35
C PHE A 186 0.78 -4.27 24.26
N LEU A 187 0.26 -3.83 23.12
CA LEU A 187 -1.12 -3.37 22.97
C LEU A 187 -2.01 -4.33 22.19
N LEU A 188 -1.45 -5.16 21.29
CA LEU A 188 -2.23 -6.12 20.53
C LEU A 188 -2.58 -7.35 21.40
N GLU A 189 -3.82 -7.78 21.32
CA GLU A 189 -4.31 -9.06 21.85
C GLU A 189 -5.15 -9.73 20.76
N ASP A 190 -4.99 -11.06 20.63
CA ASP A 190 -5.86 -11.81 19.74
C ASP A 190 -7.28 -11.85 20.34
N PRO A 191 -8.32 -11.49 19.59
CA PRO A 191 -9.69 -11.67 20.04
C PRO A 191 -9.95 -13.17 20.27
N PRO A 192 -10.90 -13.52 21.16
CA PRO A 192 -11.29 -14.91 21.33
C PRO A 192 -11.69 -15.48 19.97
N LYS A 193 -11.10 -16.63 19.58
CA LYS A 193 -11.43 -17.32 18.33
C LYS A 193 -12.93 -17.62 18.29
N THR A 194 -13.69 -16.86 17.51
CA THR A 194 -15.02 -17.29 17.10
C THR A 194 -14.81 -18.33 16.00
N MET A 195 -14.88 -19.61 16.39
CA MET A 195 -15.21 -20.69 15.45
C MET A 195 -16.54 -20.29 14.77
N ASP A 196 -16.68 -20.52 13.47
CA ASP A 196 -17.88 -20.23 12.65
C ASP A 196 -17.82 -18.97 11.77
N ALA A 197 -16.70 -18.71 11.11
CA ALA A 197 -16.74 -18.08 9.78
C ALA A 197 -16.43 -19.16 8.74
N ASP A 198 -17.45 -19.59 8.00
CA ASP A 198 -17.27 -20.44 6.83
C ASP A 198 -16.24 -19.78 5.90
N SER A 199 -15.09 -20.43 5.72
CA SER A 199 -14.07 -19.91 4.82
C SER A 199 -14.61 -20.01 3.40
N ILE A 200 -15.07 -18.90 2.84
CA ILE A 200 -15.42 -18.81 1.41
C ILE A 200 -14.21 -19.19 0.53
N GLY A 201 -13.00 -19.14 1.08
CA GLY A 201 -11.82 -19.80 0.54
C GLY A 201 -11.61 -19.48 -0.93
N MET A 202 -11.09 -20.45 -1.68
CA MET A 202 -10.75 -20.29 -3.09
C MET A 202 -11.97 -20.09 -4.03
N LYS A 203 -13.20 -20.19 -3.51
CA LYS A 203 -14.43 -20.03 -4.32
C LYS A 203 -14.62 -18.59 -4.80
N ILE A 204 -14.13 -17.60 -4.04
CA ILE A 204 -14.20 -16.18 -4.44
C ILE A 204 -13.42 -15.89 -5.73
N PHE A 205 -12.32 -16.60 -5.98
CA PHE A 205 -11.53 -16.46 -7.22
C PHE A 205 -12.25 -16.99 -8.46
N ARG A 206 -13.37 -17.71 -8.30
CA ARG A 206 -14.22 -18.17 -9.41
C ARG A 206 -15.41 -17.25 -9.66
N ASP A 207 -15.63 -16.25 -8.81
CA ASP A 207 -16.73 -15.32 -8.99
C ASP A 207 -16.45 -14.37 -10.16
N ARG A 208 -17.44 -14.23 -11.06
CA ARG A 208 -17.28 -13.47 -12.31
C ARG A 208 -17.17 -11.96 -12.05
N ILE A 209 -17.76 -11.45 -10.97
CA ILE A 209 -17.69 -10.03 -10.58
C ILE A 209 -16.30 -9.76 -10.01
N VAL A 210 -15.82 -10.61 -9.11
CA VAL A 210 -14.47 -10.49 -8.52
C VAL A 210 -13.39 -10.54 -9.61
N LEU A 211 -13.49 -11.47 -10.57
CA LEU A 211 -12.52 -11.56 -11.67
C LEU A 211 -12.54 -10.32 -12.58
N LYS A 212 -13.70 -9.70 -12.80
CA LYS A 212 -13.80 -8.46 -13.57
C LYS A 212 -13.19 -7.27 -12.83
N ILE A 213 -13.46 -7.14 -11.53
CA ILE A 213 -12.87 -6.09 -10.69
C ILE A 213 -11.36 -6.27 -10.67
N PHE A 214 -10.87 -7.49 -10.43
CA PHE A 214 -9.45 -7.83 -10.45
C PHE A 214 -8.81 -7.43 -11.78
N GLY A 215 -9.43 -7.74 -12.92
CA GLY A 215 -8.91 -7.34 -14.23
C GLY A 215 -8.78 -5.83 -14.41
N VAL A 216 -9.78 -5.06 -13.98
CA VAL A 216 -9.76 -3.59 -14.08
C VAL A 216 -8.74 -2.97 -13.12
N VAL A 217 -8.67 -3.47 -11.89
CA VAL A 217 -7.68 -3.04 -10.89
C VAL A 217 -6.26 -3.35 -11.36
N LEU A 218 -6.03 -4.56 -11.88
CA LEU A 218 -4.73 -4.95 -12.41
C LEU A 218 -4.29 -4.02 -13.54
N LEU A 219 -5.19 -3.68 -14.48
CA LEU A 219 -4.89 -2.74 -15.56
C LEU A 219 -4.63 -1.32 -15.03
N GLY A 220 -5.45 -0.82 -14.11
CA GLY A 220 -5.27 0.52 -13.54
C GLY A 220 -4.01 0.65 -12.69
N ALA A 221 -3.76 -0.30 -11.79
CA ALA A 221 -2.61 -0.31 -10.91
C ALA A 221 -1.31 -0.52 -11.69
N SER A 222 -1.28 -1.41 -12.68
CA SER A 222 -0.08 -1.61 -13.53
C SER A 222 0.28 -0.34 -14.32
N ALA A 223 -0.72 0.36 -14.83
CA ALA A 223 -0.52 1.59 -15.58
C ALA A 223 0.11 2.71 -14.73
N ILE A 224 -0.23 2.79 -13.44
CA ILE A 224 0.41 3.71 -12.47
C ILE A 224 1.79 3.19 -12.06
N SER A 225 1.91 1.89 -11.81
CA SER A 225 3.15 1.26 -11.33
C SER A 225 4.29 1.36 -12.35
N ILE A 226 3.99 1.42 -13.65
CA ILE A 226 4.98 1.65 -14.71
C ILE A 226 5.66 3.02 -14.57
N LEU A 227 4.98 4.02 -14.00
CA LEU A 227 5.58 5.34 -13.79
C LEU A 227 6.64 5.33 -12.69
N GLU A 228 6.50 4.49 -11.66
CA GLU A 228 7.41 4.51 -10.51
C GLU A 228 8.90 4.26 -10.87
N PRO A 229 9.27 3.28 -11.70
CA PRO A 229 10.66 3.09 -12.09
C PRO A 229 11.14 4.07 -13.18
N ILE A 230 10.25 4.55 -14.05
CA ILE A 230 10.62 5.31 -15.26
C ILE A 230 10.61 6.82 -15.00
N LEU A 231 9.57 7.33 -14.35
CA LEU A 231 9.32 8.75 -14.20
C LEU A 231 10.41 9.46 -13.38
N PRO A 232 10.87 8.96 -12.22
CA PRO A 232 11.96 9.60 -11.48
C PRO A 232 13.23 9.81 -12.31
N ILE A 233 13.61 8.80 -13.11
CA ILE A 233 14.79 8.86 -13.98
C ILE A 233 14.57 9.88 -15.09
N TYR A 234 13.39 9.86 -15.72
CA TYR A 234 13.03 10.83 -16.75
C TYR A 234 13.08 12.28 -16.24
N LEU A 235 12.53 12.53 -15.03
CA LEU A 235 12.52 13.84 -14.41
C LEU A 235 13.94 14.35 -14.06
N GLU A 236 14.82 13.45 -13.59
CA GLU A 236 16.23 13.80 -13.35
C GLU A 236 16.96 14.12 -14.66
N GLU A 237 16.84 13.26 -15.68
CA GLU A 237 17.55 13.42 -16.96
C GLU A 237 17.06 14.62 -17.78
N HIS A 238 15.75 14.88 -17.83
CA HIS A 238 15.17 15.89 -18.72
C HIS A 238 14.88 17.23 -18.05
N LEU A 239 14.53 17.23 -16.76
CA LEU A 239 14.20 18.44 -16.02
C LEU A 239 15.25 18.80 -14.95
N GLY A 240 16.31 17.99 -14.78
CA GLY A 240 17.30 18.19 -13.73
C GLY A 240 16.70 18.07 -12.33
N ALA A 241 15.64 17.26 -12.18
CA ALA A 241 14.93 17.11 -10.92
C ALA A 241 15.80 16.41 -9.87
N ASN A 242 15.95 17.02 -8.70
CA ASN A 242 16.49 16.33 -7.53
C ASN A 242 15.42 15.47 -6.83
N SER A 243 15.83 14.74 -5.80
CA SER A 243 14.97 13.82 -5.04
C SER A 243 13.77 14.50 -4.38
N VAL A 244 13.93 15.78 -3.98
CA VAL A 244 12.84 16.58 -3.38
C VAL A 244 11.78 16.94 -4.42
N HIS A 245 12.18 17.37 -5.63
CA HIS A 245 11.23 17.66 -6.70
C HIS A 245 10.44 16.41 -7.11
N ILE A 246 11.13 15.28 -7.27
CA ILE A 246 10.48 13.98 -7.57
C ILE A 246 9.51 13.61 -6.44
N GLY A 247 9.94 13.75 -5.19
CA GLY A 247 9.10 13.47 -4.02
C GLY A 247 7.81 14.30 -3.98
N ILE A 248 7.92 15.60 -4.25
CA ILE A 248 6.77 16.52 -4.30
C ILE A 248 5.81 16.15 -5.44
N LEU A 249 6.33 15.82 -6.62
CA LEU A 249 5.52 15.46 -7.78
C LEU A 249 4.67 14.19 -7.54
N PHE A 250 5.27 13.13 -6.98
CA PHE A 250 4.51 11.94 -6.57
C PHE A 250 3.57 12.21 -5.38
N GLY A 251 3.95 13.15 -4.50
CA GLY A 251 3.07 13.68 -3.47
C GLY A 251 1.80 14.33 -4.06
N ILE A 252 1.94 15.12 -5.14
CA ILE A 252 0.81 15.73 -5.86
C ILE A 252 -0.10 14.65 -6.45
N THR A 253 0.45 13.60 -7.06
CA THR A 253 -0.33 12.45 -7.57
C THR A 253 -1.17 11.81 -6.47
N THR A 254 -0.55 11.55 -5.32
CA THR A 254 -1.23 10.92 -4.17
C THR A 254 -2.27 11.84 -3.55
N LEU A 255 -2.00 13.14 -3.48
CA LEU A 255 -2.94 14.14 -3.00
C LEU A 255 -4.17 14.21 -3.91
N ALA A 256 -3.96 14.22 -5.23
CA ALA A 256 -5.03 14.22 -6.21
C ALA A 256 -5.92 12.98 -6.07
N TYR A 257 -5.30 11.80 -5.96
CA TYR A 257 -6.00 10.55 -5.65
C TYR A 257 -6.85 10.67 -4.38
N GLY A 258 -6.25 11.14 -3.29
CA GLY A 258 -6.92 11.32 -2.00
C GLY A 258 -8.10 12.30 -2.07
N MET A 259 -7.94 13.42 -2.78
CA MET A 259 -9.00 14.43 -2.95
C MET A 259 -10.16 13.95 -3.82
N VAL A 260 -9.86 13.16 -4.87
CA VAL A 260 -10.87 12.64 -5.79
C VAL A 260 -11.57 11.40 -5.24
N SER A 261 -10.94 10.66 -4.33
CA SER A 261 -11.49 9.41 -3.79
C SER A 261 -12.90 9.54 -3.17
N PRO A 262 -13.25 10.56 -2.36
CA PRO A 262 -14.60 10.66 -1.79
C PRO A 262 -15.64 11.01 -2.87
N LEU A 263 -15.25 11.85 -3.83
CA LEU A 263 -16.08 12.22 -4.97
C LEU A 263 -16.34 11.00 -5.87
N ALA A 264 -15.30 10.20 -6.14
CA ALA A 264 -15.42 8.96 -6.90
C ALA A 264 -16.32 7.95 -6.17
N GLY A 265 -16.21 7.82 -4.86
CA GLY A 265 -17.11 6.98 -4.06
C GLY A 265 -18.58 7.40 -4.21
N TRP A 266 -18.87 8.70 -4.02
CA TRP A 266 -20.22 9.23 -4.18
C TRP A 266 -20.78 9.09 -5.61
N LEU A 267 -19.94 9.26 -6.63
CA LEU A 267 -20.32 9.06 -8.04
C LEU A 267 -20.59 7.58 -8.34
N SER A 268 -19.83 6.67 -7.73
CA SER A 268 -19.96 5.22 -7.91
C SER A 268 -21.35 4.75 -7.50
N ASP A 269 -21.87 5.28 -6.38
CA ASP A 269 -23.19 4.95 -5.86
C ASP A 269 -24.33 5.38 -6.80
N ARG A 270 -24.09 6.35 -7.69
CA ARG A 270 -25.09 6.90 -8.63
C ARG A 270 -24.99 6.35 -10.04
N CYS A 271 -23.78 6.24 -10.56
CA CYS A 271 -23.51 5.91 -11.97
C CYS A 271 -23.14 4.43 -12.19
N GLY A 272 -22.99 3.67 -11.10
CA GLY A 272 -22.55 2.28 -11.11
C GLY A 272 -21.02 2.17 -11.10
N THR A 273 -20.52 1.28 -10.24
CA THR A 273 -19.10 1.02 -9.99
C THR A 273 -18.30 0.80 -11.27
N PHE A 274 -18.75 -0.08 -12.15
CA PHE A 274 -18.01 -0.43 -13.37
C PHE A 274 -17.91 0.70 -14.38
N SER A 275 -18.98 1.50 -14.56
CA SER A 275 -18.97 2.64 -15.47
C SER A 275 -17.94 3.67 -15.05
N LEU A 276 -17.86 3.92 -13.74
CA LEU A 276 -16.90 4.85 -13.18
C LEU A 276 -15.47 4.34 -13.31
N MET A 277 -15.21 3.07 -12.97
CA MET A 277 -13.87 2.47 -13.13
C MET A 277 -13.40 2.49 -14.58
N MET A 278 -14.28 2.24 -15.55
CA MET A 278 -13.96 2.31 -16.97
C MET A 278 -13.64 3.75 -17.42
N SER A 279 -14.40 4.74 -16.93
CA SER A 279 -14.09 6.15 -17.21
C SER A 279 -12.71 6.54 -16.65
N GLY A 280 -12.36 6.07 -15.46
CA GLY A 280 -11.04 6.27 -14.87
C GLY A 280 -9.93 5.66 -15.72
N LEU A 281 -10.11 4.44 -16.24
CA LEU A 281 -9.15 3.81 -17.15
C LEU A 281 -8.97 4.59 -18.45
N LEU A 282 -10.04 5.13 -19.03
CA LEU A 282 -9.97 5.93 -20.25
C LEU A 282 -9.22 7.26 -20.02
N ILE A 283 -9.50 7.94 -18.90
CA ILE A 283 -8.78 9.16 -18.51
C ILE A 283 -7.30 8.82 -18.29
N LEU A 284 -7.01 7.71 -17.62
CA LEU A 284 -5.65 7.27 -17.34
C LEU A 284 -4.89 6.99 -18.64
N ALA A 285 -5.51 6.26 -19.59
CA ALA A 285 -4.95 5.99 -20.91
C ALA A 285 -4.68 7.27 -21.73
N ALA A 286 -5.54 8.27 -21.62
CA ALA A 286 -5.33 9.57 -22.26
C ALA A 286 -4.24 10.42 -21.57
N SER A 287 -4.07 10.25 -20.26
CA SER A 287 -3.14 11.04 -19.45
C SER A 287 -1.70 10.57 -19.51
N LEU A 288 -1.45 9.26 -19.64
CA LEU A 288 -0.10 8.69 -19.61
C LEU A 288 0.83 9.24 -20.70
N PRO A 289 0.40 9.41 -21.97
CA PRO A 289 1.25 10.02 -22.99
C PRO A 289 1.59 11.49 -22.70
N LEU A 290 0.75 12.19 -21.92
CA LEU A 290 0.97 13.58 -21.57
C LEU A 290 2.08 13.77 -20.55
N VAL A 291 2.56 12.71 -19.88
CA VAL A 291 3.64 12.76 -18.88
C VAL A 291 5.00 13.09 -19.53
N VAL A 292 5.17 12.86 -20.83
CA VAL A 292 6.46 13.05 -21.54
C VAL A 292 6.53 14.40 -22.27
N LEU A 293 5.44 15.15 -22.34
CA LEU A 293 5.35 16.44 -23.03
C LEU A 293 5.85 17.66 -22.22
N PRO A 294 5.77 17.71 -20.88
CA PRO A 294 6.07 18.91 -20.13
C PRO A 294 7.55 19.29 -20.09
N ASN A 295 7.85 20.56 -20.39
CA ASN A 295 9.20 21.14 -20.21
C ASN A 295 9.34 21.93 -18.89
N SER A 296 8.37 21.81 -17.98
CA SER A 296 8.32 22.57 -16.73
C SER A 296 7.69 21.76 -15.61
N PHE A 297 8.26 21.88 -14.41
CA PHE A 297 7.77 21.23 -13.18
C PHE A 297 6.29 21.51 -12.88
N ILE A 298 5.79 22.71 -13.20
CA ILE A 298 4.38 23.07 -12.93
C ILE A 298 3.44 22.29 -13.83
N LEU A 299 3.79 22.20 -15.12
CA LEU A 299 2.98 21.47 -16.10
C LEU A 299 3.03 19.97 -15.81
N GLU A 300 4.21 19.46 -15.43
CA GLU A 300 4.38 18.07 -14.98
C GLU A 300 3.50 17.75 -13.77
N GLY A 301 3.53 18.60 -12.74
CA GLY A 301 2.66 18.44 -11.57
C GLY A 301 1.17 18.48 -11.92
N SER A 302 0.78 19.25 -12.93
CA SER A 302 -0.62 19.29 -13.41
C SER A 302 -1.03 17.99 -14.11
N VAL A 303 -0.15 17.41 -14.92
CA VAL A 303 -0.39 16.10 -15.55
C VAL A 303 -0.46 15.01 -14.49
N LEU A 304 0.47 15.00 -13.53
CA LEU A 304 0.50 14.03 -12.44
C LEU A 304 -0.68 14.15 -11.48
N PHE A 305 -1.22 15.35 -11.30
CA PHE A 305 -2.51 15.55 -10.62
C PHE A 305 -3.63 14.84 -11.38
N LEU A 306 -3.68 14.98 -12.71
CA LEU A 306 -4.69 14.33 -13.54
C LEU A 306 -4.55 12.80 -13.53
N VAL A 307 -3.32 12.27 -13.56
CA VAL A 307 -3.05 10.83 -13.39
C VAL A 307 -3.55 10.33 -12.02
N GLY A 308 -3.26 11.07 -10.94
CA GLY A 308 -3.73 10.72 -9.59
C GLY A 308 -5.25 10.78 -9.46
N ALA A 309 -5.89 11.78 -10.06
CA ALA A 309 -7.35 11.88 -10.13
C ALA A 309 -7.96 10.69 -10.89
N ALA A 310 -7.39 10.32 -12.04
CA ALA A 310 -7.82 9.17 -12.82
C ALA A 310 -7.69 7.85 -12.03
N ALA A 311 -6.57 7.67 -11.31
CA ALA A 311 -6.36 6.56 -10.40
C ALA A 311 -7.45 6.50 -9.31
N GLY A 312 -7.89 7.65 -8.81
CA GLY A 312 -8.99 7.78 -7.85
C GLY A 312 -10.28 7.15 -8.35
N PHE A 313 -10.64 7.41 -9.60
CA PHE A 313 -11.83 6.82 -10.23
C PHE A 313 -11.71 5.32 -10.48
N VAL A 314 -10.51 4.81 -10.74
CA VAL A 314 -10.30 3.36 -10.95
C VAL A 314 -10.30 2.59 -9.64
N LEU A 315 -9.57 3.07 -8.62
CA LEU A 315 -9.28 2.27 -7.43
C LEU A 315 -10.26 2.49 -6.28
N THR A 316 -10.87 3.67 -6.12
CA THR A 316 -11.80 3.92 -4.99
C THR A 316 -13.03 3.01 -5.00
N PRO A 317 -13.72 2.78 -6.13
CA PRO A 317 -14.95 1.97 -6.16
C PRO A 317 -14.75 0.47 -5.89
N THR A 318 -13.50 0.01 -5.87
CA THR A 318 -13.14 -1.42 -5.83
C THR A 318 -13.49 -2.05 -4.49
N LEU A 319 -13.10 -1.40 -3.38
CA LEU A 319 -13.26 -1.92 -2.03
C LEU A 319 -14.74 -2.11 -1.64
N PRO A 320 -15.65 -1.13 -1.87
CA PRO A 320 -17.07 -1.34 -1.65
C PRO A 320 -17.65 -2.49 -2.49
N GLU A 321 -17.26 -2.61 -3.76
CA GLU A 321 -17.81 -3.65 -4.64
C GLU A 321 -17.29 -5.05 -4.30
N LEU A 322 -16.02 -5.17 -3.91
CA LEU A 322 -15.46 -6.40 -3.34
C LEU A 322 -16.21 -6.79 -2.07
N ALA A 323 -16.42 -5.86 -1.14
CA ALA A 323 -17.20 -6.12 0.07
C ALA A 323 -18.64 -6.57 -0.24
N ASN A 324 -19.33 -5.89 -1.17
CA ASN A 324 -20.67 -6.30 -1.61
C ASN A 324 -20.68 -7.70 -2.24
N SER A 325 -19.64 -8.07 -2.99
CA SER A 325 -19.51 -9.39 -3.61
C SER A 325 -19.29 -10.48 -2.56
N VAL A 326 -18.53 -10.17 -1.51
CA VAL A 326 -18.31 -11.05 -0.36
C VAL A 326 -19.59 -11.30 0.41
N ASP A 327 -20.35 -10.25 0.68
CA ASP A 327 -21.63 -10.35 1.38
C ASP A 327 -22.63 -11.19 0.57
N ARG A 328 -22.67 -11.05 -0.77
CA ARG A 328 -23.49 -11.88 -1.66
C ARG A 328 -23.13 -13.36 -1.62
N LEU A 329 -21.84 -13.69 -1.45
CA LEU A 329 -21.37 -15.07 -1.38
C LEU A 329 -21.53 -15.68 0.03
N GLY A 330 -21.97 -14.89 1.02
CA GLY A 330 -22.19 -15.33 2.41
C GLY A 330 -20.93 -15.31 3.28
N GLY A 331 -19.94 -14.50 2.94
CA GLY A 331 -18.60 -14.57 3.54
C GLY A 331 -18.46 -13.73 4.79
N GLY A 332 -18.19 -14.38 5.92
CA GLY A 332 -17.61 -13.72 7.09
C GLY A 332 -16.22 -13.12 6.79
N GLY A 333 -15.59 -12.49 7.79
CA GLY A 333 -14.43 -11.58 7.69
C GLY A 333 -13.15 -12.07 6.97
N VAL A 334 -13.13 -13.28 6.42
CA VAL A 334 -12.06 -13.92 5.63
C VAL A 334 -11.80 -13.19 4.30
N CYS A 335 -12.77 -12.48 3.74
CA CYS A 335 -12.63 -11.94 2.39
C CYS A 335 -11.97 -10.57 2.25
N TYR A 336 -11.68 -9.86 3.35
CA TYR A 336 -10.93 -8.59 3.25
C TYR A 336 -9.45 -8.80 2.85
N CYS A 337 -8.95 -10.04 2.88
CA CYS A 337 -7.67 -10.40 2.24
C CYS A 337 -7.69 -10.21 0.72
N VAL A 338 -8.85 -10.29 0.06
CA VAL A 338 -8.99 -10.02 -1.39
C VAL A 338 -9.09 -8.52 -1.67
N CYS A 339 -9.54 -7.73 -0.69
CA CYS A 339 -9.50 -6.27 -0.74
C CYS A 339 -8.08 -5.68 -0.55
N CYS A 340 -7.08 -6.49 -0.24
CA CYS A 340 -5.67 -6.05 -0.23
C CYS A 340 -5.06 -5.96 -1.63
N PHE A 341 -5.79 -6.38 -2.67
CA PHE A 341 -5.39 -6.27 -4.08
C PHE A 341 -5.91 -4.96 -4.70
#